data_AF-A0A8T5PN78-F1
#
_entry.id   AF-A0A8T5PN78-F1
#
_cell.length_a   1.000
_cell.length_b   1.000
_cell.length_c   1.000
_cell.angle_alpha   90.00
_cell.angle_beta   90.00
_cell.angle_gamma   90.00
#
_symmetry.space_group_name_H-M   'P 1'
#
loop_
_entity.id
_entity.type
_entity.pdbx_description
1 polymer ?
#
loop_
_entity_poly.entity_id
_entity_poly.type
_entity_poly.pdbx_seq_one_letter_code
_entity_poly.pdbx_strand_id
1 'polypeptide(L)'
;MSGLTGIFMLVVIIVGSVVATTVYFKISDVVKECHVNSDCRDNSYCGSDFKCHAFPEVSVVRFDFVIPALIFGLCVVLAALILKKKQPRPPYW
;
A
#
# COMPACT_ATOMS: atom_id res chain seq x y z
N MET A 1 4.73 48.41 34.83
CA MET A 1 4.80 48.45 33.35
C MET A 1 5.15 47.09 32.72
N SER A 2 5.71 46.14 33.48
CA SER A 2 6.14 44.81 32.99
C SER A 2 5.01 43.80 32.72
N GLY A 3 3.86 43.94 33.39
CA GLY A 3 2.72 43.02 33.21
C GLY A 3 1.95 43.25 31.90
N LEU A 4 1.83 44.52 31.48
CA LEU A 4 1.09 44.88 30.26
C LEU A 4 1.85 44.46 28.99
N THR A 5 3.18 44.61 28.97
CA THR A 5 4.04 44.14 27.89
C THR A 5 4.06 42.62 27.79
N GLY A 6 4.04 41.91 28.93
CA GLY A 6 3.94 40.46 28.96
C GLY A 6 2.63 39.95 28.35
N ILE A 7 1.49 40.53 28.74
CA ILE A 7 0.17 40.17 28.19
C ILE A 7 0.11 40.46 26.68
N PHE A 8 0.62 41.61 26.25
CA PHE A 8 0.64 41.98 24.84
C PHE A 8 1.44 40.99 23.98
N MET A 9 2.65 40.60 24.43
CA MET A 9 3.46 39.59 23.72
C MET A 9 2.76 38.24 23.64
N LEU A 10 2.07 37.83 24.72
CA LEU A 10 1.29 36.59 24.74
C LEU A 10 0.15 36.60 23.71
N VAL A 11 -0.59 37.70 23.63
CA VAL A 11 -1.67 37.88 22.65
C VAL A 11 -1.11 37.85 21.22
N VAL A 12 0.01 38.52 20.96
CA VAL A 12 0.66 38.52 19.64
C VAL A 12 1.06 37.11 19.23
N ILE A 13 1.63 36.31 20.14
CA ILE A 13 2.02 34.91 19.85
C ILE A 13 0.80 34.05 19.54
N ILE A 14 -0.28 34.17 20.34
CA ILE A 14 -1.50 33.37 20.14
C ILE A 14 -2.18 33.76 18.83
N VAL A 15 -2.35 35.05 18.56
CA VAL A 15 -2.97 35.52 17.32
C VAL A 15 -2.09 35.14 16.13
N GLY A 16 -0.78 35.33 16.23
CA GLY A 16 0.18 34.95 15.20
C GLY A 16 0.15 33.46 14.87
N SER A 17 0.08 32.58 15.88
CA SER A 17 0.01 31.13 15.66
C SER A 17 -1.31 30.71 15.00
N VAL A 18 -2.44 31.26 15.44
CA VAL A 18 -3.75 31.00 14.81
C VAL A 18 -3.76 31.43 13.35
N VAL A 19 -3.25 32.63 13.04
CA VAL A 19 -3.16 33.12 11.66
C VAL A 19 -2.25 32.20 10.83
N ALA A 20 -1.06 31.86 11.32
CA ALA A 20 -0.13 30.98 10.61
C ALA A 20 -0.75 29.60 10.31
N THR A 21 -1.43 28.99 11.28
CA THR A 21 -2.09 27.70 11.11
C THR A 21 -3.22 27.77 10.08
N THR A 22 -4.06 28.81 10.11
CA THR A 22 -5.16 28.96 9.13
C THR A 22 -4.64 29.13 7.70
N VAL A 23 -3.57 29.91 7.50
CA VAL A 23 -2.94 30.08 6.18
C VAL A 23 -2.37 28.76 5.69
N TYR A 24 -1.67 28.02 6.55
CA TYR A 24 -1.11 26.71 6.20
C TYR A 24 -2.18 25.73 5.72
N PHE A 25 -3.30 25.62 6.45
CA PHE A 25 -4.40 24.74 6.05
C PHE A 25 -5.02 25.16 4.71
N LYS A 26 -5.23 26.46 4.49
CA LYS A 26 -5.76 26.96 3.22
C LYS A 26 -4.83 26.65 2.04
N ILE A 27 -3.53 26.82 2.21
CA ILE A 27 -2.56 26.46 1.17
C ILE A 27 -2.60 24.95 0.91
N SER A 28 -2.64 24.13 1.97
CA SER A 28 -2.68 22.67 1.83
C SER A 28 -3.92 22.18 1.08
N ASP A 29 -5.07 22.85 1.23
CA ASP A 29 -6.29 22.52 0.49
C ASP A 29 -6.22 22.94 -0.98
N VAL A 30 -5.56 24.07 -1.29
CA VAL A 30 -5.38 24.55 -2.67
C VAL A 30 -4.40 23.68 -3.46
N VAL A 31 -3.43 23.06 -2.79
CA VAL A 31 -2.41 22.21 -3.42
C VAL A 31 -2.95 20.80 -3.73
N LYS A 32 -4.14 20.43 -3.25
CA LYS A 32 -4.80 19.17 -3.59
C LYS A 32 -5.24 19.20 -5.06
N GLU A 33 -4.83 18.19 -5.83
CA GLU A 33 -5.24 18.04 -7.23
C GLU A 33 -6.62 17.36 -7.33
N CYS A 34 -6.99 16.52 -6.35
CA CYS A 34 -8.26 15.79 -6.32
C CYS A 34 -8.75 15.53 -4.89
N HIS A 35 -10.07 15.34 -4.72
CA HIS A 35 -10.72 14.83 -3.51
C HIS A 35 -11.40 13.49 -3.73
N VAL A 36 -11.88 13.26 -4.95
CA VAL A 36 -12.57 12.04 -5.37
C VAL A 36 -12.07 11.62 -6.75
N ASN A 37 -12.30 10.35 -7.10
CA ASN A 37 -11.85 9.81 -8.39
C ASN A 37 -12.45 10.55 -9.59
N SER A 38 -13.66 11.11 -9.46
CA SER A 38 -14.31 11.88 -10.52
C SER A 38 -13.65 13.24 -10.81
N ASP A 39 -12.75 13.70 -9.94
CA ASP A 39 -11.96 14.92 -10.19
C ASP A 39 -10.79 14.65 -11.15
N CYS A 40 -10.42 13.39 -11.33
CA CYS A 40 -9.34 12.94 -12.20
C CYS A 40 -9.87 12.55 -13.59
N ARG A 41 -8.95 12.46 -14.56
CA ARG A 41 -9.24 12.00 -15.93
C ARG A 41 -9.66 10.52 -15.91
N ASP A 42 -10.42 10.07 -16.93
CA ASP A 42 -11.05 8.73 -16.96
C ASP A 42 -10.10 7.53 -16.73
N ASN A 43 -8.80 7.67 -17.01
CA ASN A 43 -7.79 6.62 -16.79
C ASN A 43 -6.94 6.86 -15.52
N SER A 44 -7.47 7.60 -14.56
CA SER A 44 -6.76 7.94 -13.32
C SER A 44 -7.67 7.84 -12.09
N TYR A 45 -7.06 7.65 -10.92
CA TYR A 45 -7.72 7.64 -9.63
C TYR A 45 -7.11 8.67 -8.69
N CYS A 46 -7.88 9.10 -7.70
CA CYS A 46 -7.38 10.02 -6.68
C CYS A 46 -6.63 9.23 -5.59
N GLY A 47 -5.34 9.51 -5.44
CA GLY A 47 -4.50 8.92 -4.41
C GLY A 47 -4.76 9.51 -3.02
N SER A 48 -4.30 8.83 -1.97
CA SER A 48 -4.35 9.34 -0.60
C SER A 48 -3.46 10.57 -0.36
N ASP A 49 -2.54 10.84 -1.30
CA ASP A 49 -1.73 12.04 -1.39
C ASP A 49 -2.44 13.21 -2.08
N PHE A 50 -3.74 13.06 -2.40
CA PHE A 50 -4.58 14.03 -3.11
C PHE A 50 -4.06 14.39 -4.50
N LYS A 51 -3.42 13.42 -5.17
CA LYS A 51 -2.91 13.52 -6.54
C LYS A 51 -3.59 12.51 -7.45
N CYS A 52 -3.70 12.84 -8.74
CA CYS A 52 -4.25 11.92 -9.72
C CYS A 52 -3.15 10.94 -10.20
N HIS A 53 -3.38 9.64 -10.01
CA HIS A 53 -2.48 8.57 -10.45
C HIS A 53 -3.12 7.79 -11.59
N ALA A 54 -2.33 7.35 -12.58
CA ALA A 54 -2.83 6.48 -13.64
C ALA A 54 -3.22 5.11 -13.08
N PHE A 55 -4.30 4.51 -13.59
CA PHE A 55 -4.59 3.11 -13.28
C PHE A 55 -3.42 2.22 -13.74
N PRO A 56 -2.99 1.25 -12.93
CA PRO A 56 -1.92 0.34 -13.33
C PRO A 56 -2.37 -0.46 -14.56
N GLU A 57 -1.56 -0.45 -15.61
CA GLU A 57 -1.73 -1.36 -16.72
C GLU A 57 -1.43 -2.78 -16.23
N VAL A 58 -2.48 -3.56 -16.00
CA VAL A 58 -2.35 -4.98 -15.69
C VAL A 58 -1.88 -5.70 -16.94
N SER A 59 -0.57 -5.73 -17.16
CA SER A 59 0.01 -6.76 -18.02
C SER A 59 -0.35 -8.10 -17.39
N VAL A 60 -1.14 -8.90 -18.11
CA VAL A 60 -1.40 -10.28 -17.71
C VAL A 60 -0.07 -11.00 -17.84
N VAL A 61 0.72 -11.01 -16.76
CA VAL A 61 1.93 -11.81 -16.68
C VAL A 61 1.46 -13.26 -16.69
N ARG A 62 1.52 -13.90 -17.86
CA ARG A 62 1.30 -15.34 -17.99
C ARG A 62 2.47 -16.04 -17.30
N PHE A 63 2.28 -16.34 -16.02
CA PHE A 63 3.18 -17.25 -15.32
C PHE A 63 2.99 -18.64 -15.91
N ASP A 64 4.04 -19.15 -16.54
CA ASP A 64 4.09 -20.53 -17.00
C ASP A 64 4.43 -21.44 -15.81
N PHE A 65 3.44 -22.19 -15.35
CA PHE A 65 3.57 -23.14 -14.25
C PHE A 65 3.86 -24.57 -14.70
N VAL A 66 4.08 -24.81 -16.00
CA VAL A 66 4.34 -26.15 -16.53
C VAL A 66 5.60 -26.75 -15.91
N ILE A 67 6.69 -25.97 -15.84
CA ILE A 67 7.96 -26.43 -15.25
C ILE A 67 7.82 -26.71 -13.74
N PRO A 68 7.31 -25.78 -12.91
CA PRO A 68 7.04 -26.06 -11.49
C PRO A 68 6.15 -27.29 -11.26
N ALA A 69 5.09 -27.44 -12.05
CA ALA A 69 4.16 -28.57 -11.93
C ALA A 69 4.84 -29.90 -12.28
N LEU A 70 5.70 -29.92 -13.30
CA LEU A 70 6.46 -31.11 -13.69
C LEU A 70 7.44 -31.54 -12.59
N ILE A 71 8.18 -30.59 -12.00
CA ILE A 71 9.08 -30.86 -10.87
C ILE A 71 8.30 -31.46 -9.71
N PHE A 72 7.17 -30.84 -9.34
CA PHE A 72 6.34 -31.31 -8.24
C PHE A 72 5.78 -32.72 -8.49
N GLY A 73 5.27 -32.97 -9.70
CA GLY A 73 4.78 -34.29 -10.10
C GLY A 73 5.88 -35.35 -10.03
N LEU A 74 7.10 -35.02 -10.46
CA LEU A 74 8.24 -35.94 -10.44
C LEU A 74 8.66 -36.29 -9.01
N CYS A 75 8.64 -35.33 -8.09
CA CYS A 75 8.87 -35.55 -6.66
C CYS A 75 7.84 -36.52 -6.05
N VAL A 76 6.56 -36.36 -6.38
CA VAL A 76 5.48 -37.25 -5.89
C VAL A 76 5.69 -38.69 -6.38
N VAL A 77 6.02 -38.86 -7.66
CA VAL A 77 6.29 -40.19 -8.24
C VAL A 77 7.50 -40.84 -7.57
N LEU A 78 8.60 -40.11 -7.40
CA LEU A 78 9.80 -40.63 -6.74
C LEU A 78 9.53 -41.03 -5.28
N ALA A 79 8.79 -40.21 -4.54
CA ALA A 79 8.41 -40.51 -3.16
C ALA A 79 7.60 -41.82 -3.08
N ALA A 80 6.62 -42.00 -3.98
CA ALA A 80 5.81 -43.22 -4.04
C ALA A 80 6.67 -44.47 -4.34
N LEU A 81 7.65 -44.37 -5.25
CA LEU A 81 8.56 -45.47 -5.57
C LEU A 81 9.48 -45.83 -4.41
N ILE A 82 9.99 -44.83 -3.68
CA ILE A 82 10.83 -45.05 -2.49
C ILE A 82 10.02 -45.76 -1.39
N LEU A 83 8.79 -45.32 -1.13
CA LEU A 83 7.92 -45.93 -0.13
C LEU A 83 7.53 -47.36 -0.51
N LYS A 84 7.18 -47.60 -1.78
CA LYS A 84 6.92 -48.96 -2.31
C LYS A 84 8.09 -49.90 -2.10
N LYS A 85 9.33 -49.42 -2.30
CA LYS A 85 10.55 -50.22 -2.10
C LYS A 85 10.83 -50.52 -0.63
N LYS A 86 10.37 -49.65 0.29
CA LYS A 86 10.60 -49.79 1.74
C LYS A 86 9.53 -50.61 2.48
N GLN A 87 8.40 -50.95 1.87
CA GLN A 87 7.42 -51.82 2.51
C GLN A 87 7.94 -53.26 2.58
N PRO A 88 8.24 -53.81 3.78
CA PRO A 88 8.42 -55.25 3.92
C PRO A 88 7.12 -55.93 3.49
N ARG A 89 7.21 -57.02 2.70
CA ARG A 89 6.03 -57.81 2.35
C ARG A 89 5.33 -58.20 3.66
N PRO A 90 4.01 -57.94 3.82
CA PRO A 90 3.31 -58.41 5.00
C PRO A 90 3.51 -59.93 5.08
N PRO A 91 3.87 -60.48 6.25
CA PRO A 91 3.88 -61.92 6.43
C PRO A 91 2.47 -62.40 6.11
N TYR A 92 2.39 -63.22 5.08
CA TYR A 92 1.19 -63.92 4.66
C TYR A 92 0.64 -64.69 5.87
N TRP A 93 -0.68 -64.59 6.08
CA TRP A 93 -1.42 -65.62 6.81
C TRP A 93 -1.37 -66.91 6.01
#